data_AF-A0A2S2NJU7-F1
#
_entry.id   AF-A0A2S2NJU7-F1
#
_cell.length_a   1.000
_cell.length_b   1.000
_cell.length_c   1.000
_cell.angle_alpha   90.00
_cell.angle_beta   90.00
_cell.angle_gamma   90.00
#
_symmetry.space_group_name_H-M   'P 1'
#
loop_
_entity.id
_entity.type
_entity.pdbx_description
1 polymer ?
#
loop_
_entity_poly.entity_id
_entity_poly.type
_entity_poly.pdbx_seq_one_letter_code
_entity_poly.pdbx_strand_id
1 'polypeptide(L)'
;MEKLKFECKVRGSTDGKSNILCITSIETPDERKFILPDELQPASLHTVISNNEIFSKVKKSITKRNQFRKIWMTVTEKIRDVYLDEEENLQFKDYYLEELTIDNNTTNESAQTTTLEKLVEKLIESNRK
;
A
#
# COMPACT_ATOMS: atom_id res chain seq x y z
N MET A 1 0.61 2.54 21.14
CA MET A 1 1.28 2.67 19.84
C MET A 1 1.64 4.13 19.55
N GLU A 2 2.91 4.41 19.24
CA GLU A 2 3.44 5.78 19.09
C GLU A 2 3.43 6.33 17.66
N LYS A 3 3.59 5.44 16.66
CA LYS A 3 3.68 5.80 15.24
C LYS A 3 3.15 4.67 14.36
N LEU A 4 2.67 5.03 13.17
CA LEU A 4 2.23 4.13 12.12
C LEU A 4 2.97 4.45 10.81
N LYS A 5 3.24 3.44 9.99
CA LYS A 5 3.87 3.60 8.67
C LYS A 5 2.84 3.39 7.58
N PHE A 6 2.54 4.44 6.82
CA PHE A 6 1.56 4.39 5.75
C PHE A 6 2.26 4.16 4.41
N GLU A 7 1.83 3.16 3.65
CA GLU A 7 2.23 2.96 2.26
C GLU A 7 1.29 3.76 1.35
N CYS A 8 1.84 4.76 0.67
CA CYS A 8 1.13 5.58 -0.30
C CYS A 8 1.54 5.17 -1.72
N LYS A 9 0.61 4.86 -2.60
CA LYS A 9 0.86 4.40 -3.97
C LYS A 9 -0.03 5.13 -4.98
N VAL A 10 0.51 5.50 -6.14
CA VAL A 10 -0.30 5.98 -7.25
C VAL A 10 -0.75 4.80 -8.12
N ARG A 11 -2.06 4.61 -8.27
CA ARG A 11 -2.65 3.62 -9.18
C ARG A 11 -3.47 4.31 -10.28
N GLY A 12 -3.77 3.56 -11.35
CA GLY A 12 -4.75 4.00 -12.34
C GLY A 12 -6.14 4.07 -11.69
N SER A 13 -6.89 5.10 -12.03
CA SER A 13 -8.32 5.19 -11.73
C SER A 13 -9.12 4.16 -12.54
N THR A 14 -10.36 3.89 -12.13
CA THR A 14 -11.33 3.06 -12.86
C THR A 14 -11.66 3.62 -14.25
N ASP A 15 -11.46 4.93 -14.47
CA ASP A 15 -11.64 5.57 -15.77
C ASP A 15 -10.54 5.25 -16.80
N GLY A 16 -9.46 4.58 -16.38
CA GLY A 16 -8.30 4.22 -17.20
C GLY A 16 -7.40 5.39 -17.64
N LYS A 17 -7.80 6.63 -17.37
CA LYS A 17 -7.14 7.86 -17.85
C LYS A 17 -6.41 8.58 -16.72
N SER A 18 -7.04 8.70 -15.56
CA SER A 18 -6.50 9.43 -14.42
C SER A 18 -5.69 8.53 -13.49
N ASN A 19 -4.86 9.18 -12.68
CA ASN A 19 -4.09 8.54 -11.63
C ASN A 19 -4.67 8.99 -10.29
N ILE A 20 -4.83 8.06 -9.37
CA ILE A 20 -5.27 8.34 -8.00
C ILE A 20 -4.19 7.94 -7.01
N LEU A 21 -3.98 8.78 -6.01
CA LEU A 21 -3.12 8.46 -4.87
C LEU A 21 -3.93 7.64 -3.86
N CYS A 22 -3.36 6.56 -3.38
CA CYS A 22 -4.00 5.60 -2.50
C CYS A 22 -3.10 5.33 -1.29
N ILE A 23 -3.70 5.03 -0.15
CA ILE A 23 -3.05 4.41 0.99
C ILE A 23 -3.38 2.94 0.92
N THR A 24 -2.38 2.09 0.67
CA THR A 24 -2.57 0.67 0.37
C THR A 24 -2.41 -0.23 1.59
N SER A 25 -1.58 0.19 2.53
CA SER A 25 -1.33 -0.55 3.77
C SER A 25 -0.82 0.34 4.88
N ILE A 26 -0.97 -0.18 6.10
CA ILE A 26 -0.49 0.41 7.33
C ILE A 26 0.42 -0.62 8.00
N GLU A 27 1.61 -0.21 8.39
CA GLU A 27 2.55 -1.04 9.13
C GLU A 27 2.78 -0.47 10.53
N THR A 28 2.78 -1.36 11.52
CA THR A 28 3.02 -1.06 12.93
C THR A 28 4.52 -1.06 13.23
N PRO A 29 4.96 -0.53 14.38
CA PRO A 29 6.38 -0.51 14.77
C PRO A 29 7.05 -1.89 14.89
N ASP A 30 6.26 -2.94 15.17
CA ASP A 30 6.66 -4.35 15.22
C ASP A 30 6.59 -5.04 13.85
N GLU A 31 6.56 -4.26 12.76
CA GLU A 31 6.64 -4.73 11.37
C GLU A 31 5.45 -5.57 10.88
N ARG A 32 4.36 -5.61 11.64
CA ARG A 32 3.10 -6.20 11.19
C ARG A 32 2.46 -5.29 10.14
N LYS A 33 2.04 -5.88 9.02
CA LYS A 33 1.49 -5.16 7.87
C LYS A 33 0.00 -5.44 7.74
N PHE A 34 -0.79 -4.40 7.60
CA PHE A 34 -2.24 -4.48 7.48
C PHE A 34 -2.70 -3.87 6.17
N ILE A 35 -3.56 -4.56 5.43
CA ILE A 35 -4.00 -4.17 4.09
C ILE A 35 -5.34 -3.43 4.17
N LEU A 36 -5.45 -2.34 3.40
CA LEU A 36 -6.71 -1.62 3.22
C LEU A 36 -7.51 -2.23 2.06
N PRO A 37 -8.82 -2.50 2.22
CA PRO A 37 -9.71 -2.89 1.13
C PRO A 37 -9.65 -1.90 -0.04
N ASP A 38 -9.71 -2.39 -1.28
CA ASP A 38 -9.47 -1.60 -2.50
C ASP A 38 -10.38 -0.36 -2.61
N GLU A 39 -11.62 -0.46 -2.15
CA GLU A 39 -12.62 0.60 -2.08
C GLU A 39 -12.33 1.66 -1.02
N LEU A 40 -11.54 1.31 0.01
CA LEU A 40 -11.15 2.20 1.10
C LEU A 40 -9.79 2.86 0.90
N GLN A 41 -8.96 2.34 -0.02
CA GLN A 41 -7.62 2.87 -0.29
C GLN A 41 -7.51 4.31 -0.82
N PRO A 42 -8.47 4.90 -1.57
CA PRO A 42 -8.30 6.25 -2.11
C PRO A 42 -7.93 7.27 -1.04
N ALA A 43 -6.84 8.02 -1.25
CA ALA A 43 -6.33 8.99 -0.27
C ALA A 43 -7.34 10.09 0.10
N SER A 44 -8.32 10.35 -0.75
CA SER A 44 -9.45 11.25 -0.47
C SER A 44 -10.33 10.79 0.68
N LEU A 45 -10.35 9.48 0.99
CA LEU A 45 -11.09 8.93 2.13
C LEU A 45 -10.32 9.07 3.45
N HIS A 46 -9.00 9.24 3.38
CA HIS A 46 -8.10 9.32 4.53
C HIS A 46 -7.80 10.77 4.89
N THR A 47 -8.82 11.56 5.20
CA THR A 47 -8.73 13.03 5.33
C THR A 47 -7.71 13.49 6.38
N VAL A 48 -7.62 12.77 7.51
CA VAL A 48 -6.62 13.05 8.57
C VAL A 48 -5.19 12.95 8.03
N ILE A 49 -4.92 11.95 7.18
CA ILE A 49 -3.62 11.78 6.53
C ILE A 49 -3.46 12.79 5.41
N SER A 50 -4.47 12.96 4.56
CA SER A 50 -4.37 13.78 3.36
C SER A 50 -4.15 15.27 3.64
N ASN A 51 -4.60 15.73 4.81
CA ASN A 51 -4.46 17.10 5.28
C ASN A 51 -3.17 17.33 6.09
N ASN A 52 -2.38 16.29 6.34
CA ASN A 52 -1.11 16.41 7.04
C ASN A 52 0.00 16.94 6.11
N GLU A 53 0.90 17.77 6.63
CA GLU A 53 2.03 18.33 5.89
C GLU A 53 2.98 17.27 5.32
N ILE A 54 3.16 16.15 6.03
CA ILE A 54 3.96 14.99 5.57
C ILE A 54 3.35 14.44 4.28
N PHE A 55 2.02 14.38 4.19
CA PHE A 55 1.34 13.88 3.00
C PHE A 55 1.48 14.82 1.79
N SER A 56 1.60 16.13 2.03
CA SER A 56 1.94 17.09 0.96
C SER A 56 3.32 16.81 0.35
N LYS A 57 4.30 16.38 1.17
CA LYS A 57 5.62 15.92 0.69
C LYS A 57 5.49 14.61 -0.08
N VAL A 58 4.65 13.68 0.37
CA VAL A 58 4.35 12.43 -0.36
C VAL A 58 3.80 12.72 -1.75
N LYS A 59 2.76 13.55 -1.87
CA LYS A 59 2.18 13.95 -3.18
C LYS A 59 3.22 14.49 -4.15
N LYS A 60 4.16 15.31 -3.68
CA LYS A 60 5.26 15.85 -4.50
C LYS A 60 6.28 14.78 -4.90
N SER A 61 6.48 13.76 -4.06
CA SER A 61 7.50 12.72 -4.26
C SER A 61 7.06 11.52 -5.10
N ILE A 62 5.75 11.30 -5.27
CA ILE A 62 5.18 10.22 -6.08
C ILE A 62 4.62 10.83 -7.37
N THR A 63 5.39 10.79 -8.44
CA THR A 63 5.08 11.51 -9.69
C THR A 63 4.62 10.61 -10.83
N LYS A 64 4.80 9.29 -10.71
CA LYS A 64 4.46 8.32 -11.76
C LYS A 64 3.53 7.23 -11.24
N ARG A 65 2.73 6.65 -12.15
CA ARG A 65 1.91 5.47 -11.88
C ARG A 65 2.78 4.33 -11.34
N ASN A 66 2.24 3.58 -10.39
CA ASN A 66 2.88 2.47 -9.68
C ASN A 66 4.05 2.84 -8.76
N GLN A 67 4.44 4.11 -8.66
CA GLN A 67 5.36 4.53 -7.61
C GLN A 67 4.65 4.53 -6.25
N PHE A 68 5.42 4.20 -5.21
CA PHE A 68 4.97 4.22 -3.83
C PHE A 68 6.01 4.82 -2.89
N ARG A 69 5.57 5.28 -1.72
CA ARG A 69 6.42 5.68 -0.59
C ARG A 69 5.81 5.13 0.69
N LYS A 70 6.68 4.67 1.59
CA LYS A 70 6.30 4.37 2.96
C LYS A 70 6.74 5.52 3.85
N ILE A 71 5.85 6.04 4.68
CA ILE A 71 6.13 7.16 5.57
C ILE A 71 5.67 6.86 6.99
N TRP A 72 6.55 7.10 7.96
CA TRP A 72 6.18 7.08 9.37
C TRP A 72 5.44 8.37 9.72
N MET A 73 4.35 8.23 10.45
CA MET A 73 3.60 9.33 11.05
C MET A 73 3.38 9.05 12.53
N THR A 74 3.61 10.04 13.37
CA THR A 74 3.27 9.98 14.79
C THR A 74 1.76 9.81 14.94
N VAL A 75 1.33 8.92 15.83
CA VAL A 75 -0.09 8.74 16.17
C VAL A 75 -0.54 9.93 17.02
N THR A 76 -1.10 10.94 16.36
CA THR A 76 -1.83 12.04 17.02
C THR A 76 -3.22 11.57 17.44
N GLU A 77 -3.93 12.31 18.29
CA GLU A 77 -5.32 12.02 18.67
C GLU A 77 -6.20 11.76 17.43
N LYS A 78 -6.11 12.63 16.41
CA LYS A 78 -6.87 12.46 15.16
C LYS A 78 -6.54 11.19 14.39
N ILE A 79 -5.27 10.75 14.41
CA ILE A 79 -4.87 9.50 13.76
C ILE A 79 -5.34 8.31 14.59
N ARG A 80 -5.24 8.41 15.92
CA ARG A 80 -5.73 7.39 16.86
C ARG A 80 -7.21 7.13 16.63
N ASP A 81 -8.05 8.17 16.67
CA ASP A 81 -9.51 8.04 16.53
C ASP A 81 -9.95 7.40 15.20
N VAL A 82 -9.16 7.56 14.14
CA VAL A 82 -9.50 7.06 12.80
C VAL A 82 -8.95 5.65 12.53
N TYR A 83 -7.78 5.33 13.08
CA TYR A 83 -7.04 4.12 12.70
C TYR A 83 -6.87 3.11 13.82
N LEU A 84 -7.15 3.48 15.07
CA LEU A 84 -6.98 2.61 16.23
C LEU A 84 -8.29 2.58 17.02
N ASP A 85 -8.67 1.42 17.53
CA ASP A 85 -9.67 1.33 18.59
C ASP A 85 -9.03 1.54 19.97
N GLU A 86 -9.84 1.38 21.03
CA GLU A 86 -9.39 1.54 22.42
C GLU A 86 -8.29 0.54 22.81
N GLU A 87 -8.26 -0.63 22.16
CA GLU A 87 -7.30 -1.71 22.39
C GLU A 87 -6.11 -1.66 21.41
N GLU A 88 -6.00 -0.57 20.64
CA GLU A 88 -4.97 -0.33 19.62
C GLU A 88 -4.99 -1.33 18.44
N ASN A 89 -6.14 -1.95 18.15
CA ASN A 89 -6.33 -2.70 16.91
C ASN A 89 -6.44 -1.74 15.73
N LEU A 90 -5.85 -2.13 14.60
CA LEU A 90 -5.93 -1.33 13.37
C LEU A 90 -7.32 -1.46 12.73
N GLN A 91 -7.96 -0.32 12.58
CA GLN A 91 -9.26 -0.19 11.93
C GLN A 91 -9.26 0.94 10.89
N PHE A 92 -10.29 0.98 10.05
CA PHE A 92 -10.61 2.15 9.27
C PHE A 92 -12.10 2.13 8.91
N LYS A 93 -12.82 3.20 9.30
CA LYS A 93 -14.30 3.22 9.29
C LYS A 93 -14.85 2.03 10.09
N ASP A 94 -15.75 1.25 9.52
CA ASP A 94 -16.43 0.14 10.19
C ASP A 94 -15.72 -1.22 10.00
N TYR A 95 -14.42 -1.21 9.67
CA TYR A 95 -13.64 -2.41 9.35
C TYR A 95 -12.37 -2.50 10.17
N TYR A 96 -12.10 -3.68 10.73
CA TYR A 96 -10.77 -4.07 11.16
C TYR A 96 -9.93 -4.45 9.94
N LEU A 97 -8.65 -4.07 9.96
CA LEU A 97 -7.76 -4.33 8.83
C LEU A 97 -7.19 -5.74 8.90
N GLU A 98 -7.11 -6.40 7.75
CA GLU A 98 -6.53 -7.73 7.63
C GLU A 98 -5.00 -7.64 7.72
N GLU A 99 -4.42 -8.41 8.64
CA GLU A 99 -2.97 -8.56 8.73
C GLU A 99 -2.46 -9.46 7.61
N LEU A 100 -1.49 -8.97 6.84
CA LEU A 100 -0.78 -9.76 5.86
C LEU A 100 0.23 -10.67 6.58
N THR A 101 -0.16 -11.92 6.81
CA THR A 101 0.77 -12.96 7.26
C THR A 101 1.60 -13.44 6.09
N ILE A 102 2.91 -13.20 6.14
CA ILE A 102 3.83 -13.86 5.21
C ILE A 102 4.03 -15.29 5.73
N ASP A 103 3.27 -16.22 5.17
CA ASP A 103 3.55 -17.63 5.34
C ASP A 103 4.88 -17.94 4.64
N ASN A 104 5.97 -18.00 5.43
CA ASN A 104 7.28 -18.45 4.94
C ASN A 104 7.25 -19.89 4.38
N ASN A 105 6.10 -20.57 4.44
CA ASN A 105 5.84 -21.90 3.87
C ASN A 105 5.11 -21.89 2.53
N THR A 106 4.83 -20.73 1.92
CA THR A 106 4.20 -20.68 0.59
C THR A 106 5.02 -19.82 -0.36
N THR A 107 6.17 -20.36 -0.77
CA THR A 107 6.66 -20.12 -2.13
C THR A 107 5.61 -20.59 -3.12
N ASN A 108 4.65 -19.73 -3.46
CA ASN A 108 3.97 -19.80 -4.75
C ASN A 108 4.96 -19.36 -5.85
N GLU A 109 6.11 -20.03 -5.92
CA GLU A 109 7.13 -19.92 -6.98
C GLU A 109 6.70 -20.67 -8.25
N SER A 110 5.53 -21.29 -8.30
CA SER A 110 5.15 -22.14 -9.43
C SER A 110 4.42 -21.42 -10.57
N ALA A 111 3.84 -20.23 -10.35
CA ALA A 111 3.00 -19.58 -11.37
C ALA A 111 3.64 -18.38 -12.09
N GLN A 112 4.43 -17.54 -11.41
CA GLN A 112 5.01 -16.33 -12.02
C GLN A 112 6.38 -16.57 -12.65
N THR A 113 7.21 -17.41 -12.03
CA THR A 113 8.57 -17.76 -12.50
C THR A 113 8.52 -18.45 -13.86
N THR A 114 7.60 -19.41 -14.02
CA THR A 114 7.40 -20.14 -15.28
C THR A 114 6.94 -19.25 -16.45
N THR A 115 6.25 -18.14 -16.15
CA THR A 115 5.80 -17.19 -17.17
C THR A 115 6.93 -16.24 -17.60
N LEU A 116 7.75 -15.80 -16.63
CA LEU A 116 8.92 -14.95 -16.89
C LEU A 116 10.03 -15.71 -17.61
N GLU A 117 10.29 -16.96 -17.22
CA GLU A 117 11.27 -17.84 -17.87
C GLU A 117 10.93 -18.05 -19.35
N LYS A 118 9.66 -18.34 -19.66
CA LYS A 118 9.18 -18.50 -21.05
C LYS A 118 9.28 -17.21 -21.87
N LEU A 119 9.12 -16.04 -21.25
CA LEU A 119 9.29 -14.74 -21.92
C LEU A 119 10.77 -14.47 -22.24
N VAL A 120 11.66 -14.82 -21.32
CA VAL A 120 13.12 -14.70 -21.51
C VAL A 120 13.61 -15.67 -22.59
N GLU A 121 13.16 -16.92 -22.60
CA GLU A 121 13.49 -17.90 -23.65
C GLU A 121 13.07 -17.40 -25.04
N LYS A 122 11.82 -16.92 -25.20
CA LYS A 122 11.36 -16.37 -26.47
C LYS A 122 12.18 -15.17 -26.95
N LEU A 123 12.63 -14.30 -26.03
CA LEU A 123 13.50 -13.17 -26.35
C LEU A 123 14.86 -13.63 -26.86
N ILE A 124 15.45 -14.65 -26.25
CA ILE A 124 16.73 -15.21 -26.68
C ILE A 124 16.62 -15.88 -28.05
N GLU A 125 15.54 -16.64 -28.29
CA GLU A 125 15.28 -17.27 -29.58
C GLU A 125 15.06 -16.24 -30.70
N SER A 126 14.33 -15.16 -30.42
CA SER A 126 14.07 -14.09 -31.38
C SER A 126 15.31 -13.28 -31.78
N ASN A 127 16.34 -13.24 -30.93
CA ASN A 127 17.62 -12.56 -31.21
C ASN A 127 18.68 -13.46 -31.89
N ARG A 128 18.38 -14.76 -32.09
CA ARG A 128 19.27 -15.72 -32.77
C ARG A 128 18.90 -15.96 -34.25
N LYS A 129 17.95 -15.21 -34.80
CA LYS A 129 17.64 -15.13 -36.23
C LYS A 129 18.08 -13.78 -36.78
#